data_AF-A0A9W8DVY6-F1
#
_entry.id   AF-A0A9W8DVY6-F1
#
_cell.length_a   1.000
_cell.length_b   1.000
_cell.length_c   1.000
_cell.angle_alpha   90.00
_cell.angle_beta   90.00
_cell.angle_gamma   90.00
#
_symmetry.space_group_name_H-M   'P 1'
#
loop_
_entity.id
_entity.type
_entity.pdbx_description
1 polymer ?
#
loop_
_entity_poly.entity_id
_entity_poly.type
_entity_poly.pdbx_seq_one_letter_code
_entity_poly.pdbx_strand_id
1 'polypeptide(L)' 'MPAGQYGGYTPPKVPGFYRFWSKAIGATAFFWMMYCAKQDLPVVLGLRHPWDGHGHHHIEGKESEH' A
#
# COMPACT_ATOMS: atom_id res chain seq x y z
N MET A 1 10.75 -16.31 -46.63
CA MET A 1 9.85 -15.13 -46.56
C MET A 1 10.52 -14.12 -45.63
N PRO A 2 10.69 -12.84 -45.98
CA PRO A 2 11.30 -11.88 -45.06
C PRO A 2 10.37 -11.72 -43.85
N ALA A 3 10.82 -12.22 -42.70
CA ALA A 3 10.11 -12.11 -41.44
C ALA A 3 10.11 -10.64 -41.01
N GLY A 4 9.03 -9.92 -41.36
CA GLY A 4 8.78 -8.59 -40.80
C GLY A 4 8.81 -8.69 -39.28
N GLN A 5 9.47 -7.72 -38.65
CA GLN A 5 10.03 -7.70 -37.28
C GLN A 5 9.09 -8.08 -36.12
N TYR A 6 7.83 -8.44 -36.38
CA TYR A 6 6.84 -8.96 -35.42
C TYR A 6 5.81 -9.90 -36.06
N GLY A 7 6.18 -10.76 -37.02
CA GLY A 7 5.24 -11.75 -37.58
C GLY A 7 3.99 -11.15 -38.24
N GLY A 8 4.08 -9.93 -38.77
CA GLY A 8 2.95 -9.17 -39.34
C GLY A 8 2.29 -8.16 -38.39
N TYR A 9 2.70 -8.09 -37.13
CA TYR A 9 2.18 -7.10 -36.17
C TYR A 9 2.88 -5.74 -36.33
N THR A 10 2.14 -4.72 -36.74
CA THR A 10 2.61 -3.33 -36.73
C THR A 10 2.14 -2.66 -35.44
N PRO A 11 3.01 -2.43 -34.43
CA PRO A 11 2.59 -1.79 -33.19
C PRO A 11 2.00 -0.40 -33.48
N PRO A 12 0.84 -0.07 -32.88
CA PRO A 12 0.24 1.24 -33.07
C PRO A 12 1.17 2.33 -32.52
N LYS A 13 1.44 3.35 -33.35
CA LYS A 13 2.29 4.48 -32.99
C LYS A 13 1.55 5.39 -32.03
N VAL A 14 1.63 5.08 -30.74
CA VAL A 14 1.11 5.94 -29.67
C VAL A 14 2.00 7.17 -29.47
N PRO A 15 1.43 8.39 -29.37
CA PRO A 15 2.20 9.60 -29.09
C PRO A 15 2.93 9.48 -27.75
N GLY A 16 4.17 9.97 -27.67
CA GLY A 16 5.02 9.85 -26.47
C GLY A 16 4.39 10.45 -25.21
N PHE A 17 3.56 11.49 -25.38
CA PHE A 17 2.81 12.13 -24.31
C PHE A 17 1.92 11.14 -23.54
N TYR A 18 1.13 10.31 -24.25
CA TYR A 18 0.27 9.32 -23.59
C TYR A 18 1.09 8.29 -22.81
N ARG A 19 2.22 7.84 -23.36
CA ARG A 19 3.11 6.90 -22.66
C ARG A 19 3.70 7.50 -21.39
N PHE A 20 4.04 8.78 -21.42
CA PHE A 20 4.55 9.52 -20.26
C PHE A 20 3.49 9.63 -19.17
N TRP A 21 2.28 10.08 -19.50
CA TRP A 21 1.19 10.22 -18.54
C TRP A 21 0.74 8.88 -17.95
N SER A 22 0.69 7.81 -18.76
CA SER A 22 0.40 6.46 -18.25
C SER A 22 1.43 6.03 -17.19
N LYS A 23 2.72 6.30 -17.42
CA LYS A 23 3.78 5.99 -16.44
C LYS A 23 3.71 6.89 -15.21
N ALA A 24 3.44 8.18 -15.40
CA ALA A 24 3.33 9.14 -14.30
C ALA A 24 2.18 8.76 -13.36
N ILE A 25 0.97 8.54 -13.89
CA ILE A 25 -0.21 8.18 -13.09
C ILE A 25 -0.03 6.81 -12.43
N GLY A 26 0.49 5.81 -13.16
CA GLY A 26 0.76 4.49 -12.60
C GLY A 26 1.78 4.55 -11.46
N ALA A 27 2.86 5.32 -11.63
CA ALA A 27 3.86 5.54 -10.59
C ALA A 27 3.28 6.30 -9.40
N THR A 28 2.44 7.31 -9.61
CA THR A 28 1.76 8.05 -8.53
C THR A 28 0.81 7.15 -7.76
N ALA A 29 0.01 6.31 -8.42
CA ALA A 29 -0.90 5.38 -7.75
C ALA A 29 -0.13 4.36 -6.90
N PHE A 30 0.96 3.80 -7.42
CA PHE A 30 1.81 2.88 -6.67
C PHE A 30 2.52 3.58 -5.50
N PHE A 31 3.06 4.78 -5.73
CA PHE A 31 3.67 5.61 -4.70
C PHE A 31 2.67 5.96 -3.59
N TRP A 32 1.43 6.27 -3.96
CA TRP A 32 0.36 6.54 -3.00
C TRP A 32 0.01 5.31 -2.17
N MET A 33 -0.13 4.14 -2.81
CA MET A 33 -0.34 2.88 -2.09
C MET A 33 0.81 2.58 -1.12
N MET A 34 2.06 2.77 -1.53
CA MET A 34 3.23 2.61 -0.66
C MET A 34 3.25 3.66 0.47
N TYR A 35 2.79 4.88 0.20
CA TYR A 35 2.65 5.93 1.20
C TYR A 35 1.57 5.61 2.24
N CYS A 36 0.39 5.15 1.82
CA CYS A 36 -0.64 4.62 2.71
C CYS A 36 -0.13 3.41 3.47
N ALA A 37 0.52 2.47 2.78
CA ALA A 37 1.09 1.29 3.39
C ALA A 37 2.14 1.66 4.46
N LYS A 38 2.86 2.78 4.36
CA LYS A 38 3.75 3.25 5.44
C LYS A 38 2.98 3.68 6.69
N GLN A 39 1.77 4.22 6.56
CA GLN A 39 0.92 4.61 7.69
C GLN A 39 0.26 3.37 8.32
N ASP A 40 -0.13 2.40 7.51
CA ASP A 40 -0.71 1.13 7.96
C ASP A 40 0.34 0.05 8.30
N LEU A 41 1.61 0.27 7.95
CA LEU A 41 2.74 -0.63 8.21
C LEU A 41 2.94 -0.93 9.70
N PRO A 42 2.95 0.06 10.63
CA PRO A 42 3.10 -0.24 12.05
C PRO A 42 1.92 -1.04 12.63
N VAL A 43 0.74 -0.99 12.00
CA VAL A 43 -0.44 -1.78 12.39
C VAL A 43 -0.35 -3.20 11.81
N VAL A 44 0.13 -3.35 10.57
CA VAL A 44 0.25 -4.65 9.88
C VAL A 44 1.52 -5.43 10.30
N LEU A 45 2.62 -4.74 10.67
CA LEU A 45 3.88 -5.36 11.15
C LEU A 45 3.80 -5.81 12.63
N GLY A 46 2.65 -5.71 13.28
CA GLY A 46 2.44 -6.29 14.62
C GLY A 46 3.23 -5.63 15.76
N LEU A 47 3.82 -4.44 15.56
CA LEU A 47 4.52 -3.70 16.63
C LEU A 47 3.57 -3.03 17.63
N ARG A 48 2.29 -2.83 17.28
CA ARG A 48 1.22 -2.41 18.19
C ARG A 48 -0.06 -3.15 17.86
N HIS A 49 -0.48 -4.03 18.75
CA HIS A 49 -1.86 -4.48 18.78
C HIS A 49 -2.75 -3.35 19.32
N PRO A 50 -3.91 -3.04 18.70
CA PRO A 50 -4.83 -2.01 19.19
C PRO A 50 -5.41 -2.31 20.59
N TRP A 51 -5.24 -3.53 21.12
CA TRP A 51 -5.67 -3.96 22.46
C TRP A 51 -4.55 -4.01 23.51
N ASP A 52 -3.30 -3.68 23.16
CA ASP A 52 -2.18 -3.67 24.12
C ASP A 52 -2.24 -2.49 25.13
N GLY A 53 -3.21 -1.58 24.94
CA GLY A 53 -3.51 -0.49 25.87
C GLY A 53 -4.71 -0.75 26.78
N HIS A 54 -5.40 -1.90 26.66
CA HIS A 54 -6.63 -2.17 27.41
C HIS A 54 -6.54 -3.50 28.16
N GLY A 55 -6.32 -3.43 29.47
CA GLY A 55 -6.90 -4.41 30.40
C GLY A 55 -5.94 -5.25 31.23
N HIS A 56 -5.10 -4.63 32.06
CA HIS A 56 -4.75 -5.20 33.38
C HIS A 56 -4.65 -4.07 34.42
N HIS A 57 -5.69 -3.25 34.56
CA HIS A 57 -5.94 -2.61 35.85
C HIS A 57 -6.49 -3.71 36.77
N HIS A 58 -5.61 -4.24 37.63
CA HIS A 58 -6.05 -4.89 38.85
C HIS A 58 -6.96 -3.90 39.60
N ILE A 59 -8.26 -4.14 39.58
CA ILE A 59 -9.18 -3.56 40.55
C ILE A 59 -8.90 -4.33 41.85
N GLU A 60 -7.89 -3.89 42.60
CA GLU A 60 -7.73 -4.30 43.99
C GLU A 60 -8.78 -3.51 44.77
N GLY A 61 -9.91 -4.15 45.04
CA GLY A 61 -10.91 -3.65 45.96
C GLY A 61 -10.30 -3.51 47.35
N LYS A 62 -9.92 -2.29 47.73
CA LYS A 62 -9.78 -1.92 49.14
C LYS A 62 -11.12 -1.39 49.62
N GLU A 63 -11.92 -2.35 50.06
CA GLU A 63 -13.08 -2.16 50.90
C GLU A 63 -12.65 -1.39 52.16
N SER A 64 -13.25 -0.23 52.33
CA SER A 64 -13.21 0.56 53.55
C SER A 64 -14.35 0.10 54.45
N GLU A 65 -14.11 -0.77 55.44
CA GLU A 65 -15.02 -0.90 56.60
C GLU A 65 -14.37 -1.64 57.80
N HIS A 66 -14.38 -0.95 58.95
CA HIS A 66 -14.33 -1.38 60.37
C HIS A 66 -13.01 -1.75 61.06
#